data_AF-A0A1I5CMS9-F1
#
_entry.id   AF-A0A1I5CMS9-F1
#
_cell.length_a   1.000
_cell.length_b   1.000
_cell.length_c   1.000
_cell.angle_alpha   90.00
_cell.angle_beta   90.00
_cell.angle_gamma   90.00
#
_symmetry.space_group_name_H-M   'P 1'
#
loop_
_entity.id
_entity.type
_entity.pdbx_description
1 polymer ?
#
loop_
_entity_poly.entity_id
_entity_poly.type
_entity_poly.pdbx_seq_one_letter_code
_entity_poly.pdbx_strand_id
1 'polypeptide(L)'
;MDLINGRNDTRMIAPPGAINTRSGRTTTAFTRGADRKAVGQTIAAKCARPCLDSITGMLERIGCGWLVLNESKRLLEWNAAAETILAACDDSPYPPHDLSAALRSLIAGVPNHFLPGSLSWIVIRNAGDRPIIMNEEGVVTPDRSIILALLDRQSRTGPNPETLQKMFGLTGAETHLALRLASGDAPLEIAERSRLSRTTIRTQLASLFAKTETRRQAELVALLGRISVLP
;
A
#
# COMPACT_ATOMS: atom_id res chain seq x y z
N MET A 1 -60.60 3.13 33.20
CA MET A 1 -60.28 4.22 32.24
C MET A 1 -59.73 3.54 30.99
N ASP A 2 -60.55 3.00 30.09
CA ASP A 2 -61.72 3.56 29.36
C ASP A 2 -61.29 4.52 28.23
N LEU A 3 -61.93 4.59 27.05
CA LEU A 3 -62.69 3.64 26.20
C LEU A 3 -63.17 4.46 24.95
N ILE A 4 -63.51 3.78 23.84
CA ILE A 4 -64.50 4.20 22.81
C ILE A 4 -64.13 5.28 21.73
N ASN A 5 -64.57 4.98 20.49
CA ASN A 5 -64.76 5.81 19.26
C ASN A 5 -63.54 6.42 18.54
N GLY A 6 -63.53 6.58 17.20
CA GLY A 6 -64.47 6.10 16.16
C GLY A 6 -65.16 7.23 15.33
N ARG A 7 -65.65 6.88 14.11
CA ARG A 7 -66.37 7.72 13.12
C ARG A 7 -65.52 8.79 12.36
N ASN A 8 -65.80 9.18 11.10
CA ASN A 8 -66.67 8.60 10.04
C ASN A 8 -66.37 9.12 8.60
N ASP A 9 -66.68 8.28 7.60
CA ASP A 9 -67.44 8.53 6.36
C ASP A 9 -67.22 9.73 5.38
N THR A 10 -66.91 9.35 4.11
CA THR A 10 -67.75 9.58 2.89
C THR A 10 -67.65 10.85 2.00
N ARG A 11 -67.73 10.59 0.66
CA ARG A 11 -67.87 11.46 -0.55
C ARG A 11 -66.64 12.31 -0.94
N MET A 12 -66.12 12.36 -2.19
CA MET A 12 -66.63 12.21 -3.58
C MET A 12 -67.11 13.52 -4.23
N ILE A 13 -66.28 14.09 -5.13
CA ILE A 13 -66.59 15.07 -6.20
C ILE A 13 -65.44 15.05 -7.24
N ALA A 14 -65.74 15.24 -8.54
CA ALA A 14 -64.82 15.43 -9.68
C ALA A 14 -65.62 15.85 -10.94
N PRO A 15 -65.02 16.18 -12.10
CA PRO A 15 -63.80 16.95 -12.41
C PRO A 15 -64.20 18.31 -13.08
N PRO A 16 -63.50 18.98 -14.05
CA PRO A 16 -63.13 18.48 -15.40
C PRO A 16 -61.79 19.02 -16.02
N GLY A 17 -61.47 18.62 -17.26
CA GLY A 17 -60.39 19.17 -18.12
C GLY A 17 -59.06 18.40 -18.05
N ALA A 18 -58.74 17.45 -18.94
CA ALA A 18 -58.31 17.57 -20.35
C ALA A 18 -56.86 18.13 -20.52
N ILE A 19 -56.01 17.71 -21.48
CA ILE A 19 -56.23 17.11 -22.81
C ILE A 19 -55.17 16.02 -23.14
N ASN A 20 -55.60 14.89 -23.72
CA ASN A 20 -55.01 14.04 -24.80
C ASN A 20 -53.52 14.28 -25.21
N THR A 21 -52.63 13.30 -25.49
CA THR A 21 -52.70 11.93 -26.07
C THR A 21 -51.53 11.06 -25.50
N ARG A 22 -51.09 9.85 -25.96
CA ARG A 22 -51.40 8.95 -27.10
C ARG A 22 -51.06 7.46 -26.80
N SER A 23 -51.60 6.57 -27.63
CA SER A 23 -51.41 5.12 -27.82
C SER A 23 -50.02 4.46 -27.65
N GLY A 24 -50.00 3.29 -26.99
CA GLY A 24 -49.02 2.19 -27.15
C GLY A 24 -49.46 0.94 -26.36
N ARG A 25 -49.73 -0.21 -27.01
CA ARG A 25 -50.47 -1.33 -26.39
C ARG A 25 -49.98 -2.72 -26.83
N THR A 26 -49.74 -3.62 -25.86
CA THR A 26 -49.44 -5.08 -26.03
C THR A 26 -48.13 -5.38 -26.81
N THR A 27 -47.47 -6.54 -26.71
CA THR A 27 -47.96 -7.93 -26.55
C THR A 27 -46.99 -8.81 -25.72
N THR A 28 -47.50 -9.93 -25.20
CA THR A 28 -46.75 -11.00 -24.51
C THR A 28 -45.77 -11.77 -25.40
N ALA A 29 -44.64 -12.22 -24.84
CA ALA A 29 -43.85 -13.34 -25.38
C ALA A 29 -43.14 -14.13 -24.26
N PHE A 30 -43.03 -15.45 -24.41
CA PHE A 30 -42.49 -16.37 -23.40
C PHE A 30 -41.39 -17.23 -24.02
N THR A 31 -40.12 -16.93 -23.72
CA THR A 31 -38.94 -17.75 -24.08
C THR A 31 -37.95 -17.72 -22.91
N ARG A 32 -37.70 -18.84 -22.24
CA ARG A 32 -36.83 -19.99 -22.63
C ARG A 32 -35.36 -19.63 -22.48
N GLY A 33 -34.66 -20.37 -21.62
CA GLY A 33 -33.39 -19.96 -21.02
C GLY A 33 -32.20 -19.86 -21.96
N ALA A 34 -31.26 -19.00 -21.59
CA ALA A 34 -29.95 -18.85 -22.22
C ALA A 34 -28.84 -19.35 -21.28
N ASP A 35 -28.09 -20.33 -21.78
CA ASP A 35 -26.84 -20.86 -21.23
C ASP A 35 -25.88 -19.75 -20.76
N ARG A 36 -25.73 -19.58 -19.44
CA ARG A 36 -24.70 -18.70 -18.86
C ARG A 36 -23.35 -19.41 -18.85
N LYS A 37 -22.75 -19.55 -20.03
CA LYS A 37 -21.32 -19.85 -20.16
C LYS A 37 -20.51 -18.87 -19.30
N ALA A 38 -19.84 -19.40 -18.29
CA ALA A 38 -18.91 -18.65 -17.46
C ALA A 38 -17.69 -18.26 -18.33
N VAL A 39 -17.74 -17.07 -18.94
CA VAL A 39 -16.57 -16.48 -19.59
C VAL A 39 -15.56 -16.16 -18.49
N GLY A 40 -14.57 -17.03 -18.34
CA GLY A 40 -13.45 -16.82 -17.44
C GLY A 40 -12.70 -15.55 -17.84
N GLN A 41 -12.97 -14.45 -17.15
CA GLN A 41 -12.24 -13.20 -17.36
C GLN A 41 -10.79 -13.42 -16.92
N THR A 42 -9.89 -13.49 -17.89
CA THR A 42 -8.45 -13.38 -17.63
C THR A 42 -8.18 -11.98 -17.12
N ILE A 43 -8.24 -11.79 -15.80
CA ILE A 43 -7.86 -10.53 -15.16
C ILE A 43 -6.38 -10.31 -15.49
N ALA A 44 -6.12 -9.29 -16.30
CA ALA A 44 -4.77 -8.84 -16.61
C ALA A 44 -4.21 -8.19 -15.35
N ALA A 45 -3.16 -8.80 -14.79
CA ALA A 45 -2.53 -8.32 -13.58
C ALA A 45 -1.82 -6.99 -13.87
N LYS A 46 -1.96 -5.99 -13.00
CA LYS A 46 -1.49 -4.60 -13.25
C LYS A 46 -0.87 -3.96 -12.00
N CYS A 47 0.06 -3.04 -12.20
CA CYS A 47 0.43 -2.07 -11.16
C CYS A 47 -0.75 -1.10 -10.94
N ALA A 48 -1.07 -0.76 -9.69
CA ALA A 48 -2.26 0.02 -9.33
C ALA A 48 -1.97 1.06 -8.24
N ARG A 49 -2.63 2.23 -8.33
CA ARG A 49 -2.67 3.21 -7.24
C ARG A 49 -3.89 2.94 -6.35
N PRO A 50 -3.71 2.72 -5.04
CA PRO A 50 -4.80 2.30 -4.17
C PRO A 50 -5.66 3.47 -3.68
N CYS A 51 -6.93 3.20 -3.37
CA CYS A 51 -7.83 4.16 -2.73
C CYS A 51 -7.43 4.41 -1.26
N LEU A 52 -7.66 5.63 -0.77
CA LEU A 52 -7.15 6.10 0.53
C LEU A 52 -7.76 5.34 1.73
N ASP A 53 -9.02 4.92 1.62
CA ASP A 53 -9.73 4.13 2.64
C ASP A 53 -9.48 2.60 2.54
N SER A 54 -8.61 2.16 1.62
CA SER A 54 -8.25 0.75 1.43
C SER A 54 -7.08 0.34 2.32
N ILE A 55 -7.03 -0.94 2.70
CA ILE A 55 -5.85 -1.58 3.29
C ILE A 55 -4.61 -1.37 2.40
N THR A 56 -4.75 -1.45 1.08
CA THR A 56 -3.65 -1.15 0.14
C THR A 56 -3.22 0.32 0.17
N GLY A 57 -4.13 1.26 0.46
CA GLY A 57 -3.81 2.68 0.68
C GLY A 57 -3.10 2.94 2.01
N MET A 58 -3.43 2.16 3.05
CA MET A 58 -2.66 2.13 4.29
C MET A 58 -1.24 1.59 4.05
N LEU A 59 -1.10 0.45 3.36
CA LEU A 59 0.19 -0.19 3.04
C LEU A 59 1.10 0.74 2.22
N GLU A 60 0.56 1.42 1.21
CA GLU A 60 1.24 2.46 0.44
C GLU A 60 1.80 3.57 1.36
N ARG A 61 0.99 4.05 2.31
CA ARG A 61 1.33 5.19 3.20
C ARG A 61 2.28 4.82 4.35
N ILE A 62 2.49 3.53 4.62
CA ILE A 62 3.59 3.05 5.48
C ILE A 62 4.81 2.57 4.68
N GLY A 63 4.86 2.86 3.38
CA GLY A 63 6.01 2.55 2.51
C GLY A 63 6.24 1.08 2.23
N CYS A 64 5.25 0.21 2.49
CA CYS A 64 5.38 -1.23 2.25
C CYS A 64 5.18 -1.56 0.77
N GLY A 65 5.91 -2.57 0.28
CA GLY A 65 5.50 -3.26 -0.93
C GLY A 65 4.17 -3.98 -0.66
N TRP A 66 3.25 -4.01 -1.61
CA TRP A 66 2.07 -4.86 -1.50
C TRP A 66 1.69 -5.51 -2.84
N LEU A 67 1.10 -6.70 -2.72
CA LEU A 67 0.59 -7.53 -3.81
C LEU A 67 -0.82 -8.00 -3.42
N VAL A 68 -1.72 -8.12 -4.38
CA VAL A 68 -3.03 -8.76 -4.20
C VAL A 68 -3.10 -9.98 -5.10
N LEU A 69 -3.36 -11.15 -4.52
CA LEU A 69 -3.61 -12.40 -5.24
C LEU A 69 -5.09 -12.78 -5.14
N ASN A 70 -5.65 -13.44 -6.15
CA ASN A 70 -6.96 -14.09 -6.03
C ASN A 70 -6.90 -15.36 -5.14
N GLU A 71 -8.05 -15.99 -4.88
CA GLU A 71 -8.12 -17.27 -4.15
C GLU A 71 -7.23 -18.38 -4.74
N SER A 72 -6.98 -18.35 -6.05
CA SER A 72 -6.11 -19.29 -6.78
C SER A 72 -4.61 -18.95 -6.67
N LYS A 73 -4.22 -18.02 -5.80
CA LYS A 73 -2.85 -17.48 -5.65
C LYS A 73 -2.28 -16.85 -6.94
N ARG A 74 -3.13 -16.36 -7.85
CA ARG A 74 -2.73 -15.60 -9.06
C ARG A 74 -2.73 -14.11 -8.75
N LEU A 75 -1.64 -13.42 -9.11
CA LEU A 75 -1.49 -11.97 -8.97
C LEU A 75 -2.58 -11.19 -9.73
N LEU A 76 -3.11 -10.16 -9.09
CA LEU A 76 -4.12 -9.23 -9.62
C LEU A 76 -3.57 -7.79 -9.66
N GLU A 77 -3.10 -7.28 -8.52
CA GLU A 77 -2.63 -5.89 -8.36
C GLU A 77 -1.35 -5.82 -7.52
N TRP A 78 -0.53 -4.78 -7.71
CA TRP A 78 0.67 -4.49 -6.89
C TRP A 78 1.06 -3.00 -6.95
N ASN A 79 1.99 -2.59 -6.08
CA ASN A 79 2.67 -1.29 -6.15
C ASN A 79 4.15 -1.38 -6.58
N ALA A 80 4.73 -0.24 -6.94
CA ALA A 80 6.13 -0.14 -7.38
C ALA A 80 7.15 -0.55 -6.28
N ALA A 81 6.78 -0.46 -5.00
CA ALA A 81 7.63 -0.93 -3.90
C ALA A 81 7.72 -2.47 -3.87
N ALA A 82 6.63 -3.20 -4.13
CA ALA A 82 6.68 -4.67 -4.26
C ALA A 82 7.53 -5.11 -5.45
N GLU A 83 7.44 -4.40 -6.58
CA GLU A 83 8.25 -4.64 -7.77
C GLU A 83 9.75 -4.42 -7.48
N THR A 84 10.08 -3.34 -6.77
CA THR A 84 11.46 -3.03 -6.35
C THR A 84 12.02 -4.06 -5.37
N ILE A 85 11.24 -4.45 -4.36
CA ILE A 85 11.65 -5.44 -3.34
C ILE A 85 11.86 -6.83 -3.98
N LEU A 86 10.95 -7.27 -4.86
CA LEU A 86 11.09 -8.56 -5.53
C LEU A 86 12.23 -8.58 -6.55
N ALA A 87 12.47 -7.49 -7.27
CA ALA A 87 13.65 -7.36 -8.14
C ALA A 87 14.97 -7.37 -7.35
N ALA A 88 15.01 -6.83 -6.14
CA ALA A 88 16.17 -6.89 -5.25
C ALA A 88 16.39 -8.27 -4.59
N CYS A 89 15.43 -9.19 -4.71
CA CYS A 89 15.51 -10.57 -4.21
C CYS A 89 15.76 -11.60 -5.32
N ASP A 90 15.87 -11.18 -6.58
CA ASP A 90 16.13 -12.02 -7.74
C ASP A 90 17.58 -11.78 -8.20
N ASP A 91 18.44 -12.81 -8.14
CA ASP A 91 19.83 -12.74 -8.61
C ASP A 91 19.92 -12.63 -10.15
N SER A 92 18.79 -12.64 -10.86
CA SER A 92 18.69 -12.39 -12.30
C SER A 92 19.22 -10.99 -12.69
N PRO A 93 20.16 -10.88 -13.66
CA PRO A 93 20.59 -9.59 -14.21
C PRO A 93 19.55 -8.95 -15.14
N TYR A 94 18.38 -9.57 -15.31
CA TYR A 94 17.21 -9.02 -16.01
C TYR A 94 16.08 -8.76 -15.00
N PRO A 95 15.34 -7.63 -15.11
CA PRO A 95 14.21 -7.35 -14.24
C PRO A 95 13.14 -8.47 -14.32
N PRO A 96 12.42 -8.77 -13.21
CA PRO A 96 11.57 -9.94 -13.12
C PRO A 96 10.38 -9.89 -14.09
N HIS A 97 10.53 -10.56 -15.23
CA HIS A 97 9.52 -10.61 -16.31
C HIS A 97 8.17 -11.27 -15.91
N ASP A 98 8.14 -12.02 -14.80
CA ASP A 98 6.91 -12.39 -14.09
C ASP A 98 7.11 -12.10 -12.59
N LEU A 99 6.47 -11.06 -12.06
CA LEU A 99 6.49 -10.74 -10.64
C LEU A 99 5.93 -11.89 -9.78
N SER A 100 5.05 -12.72 -10.36
CA SER A 100 4.55 -13.95 -9.73
C SER A 100 5.63 -15.03 -9.62
N ALA A 101 6.64 -15.05 -10.50
CA ALA A 101 7.76 -16.00 -10.44
C ALA A 101 8.77 -15.57 -9.37
N ALA A 102 9.10 -14.28 -9.28
CA ALA A 102 9.92 -13.72 -8.21
C ALA A 102 9.27 -13.98 -6.83
N LEU A 103 7.97 -13.73 -6.69
CA LEU A 103 7.20 -14.07 -5.48
C LEU A 103 7.26 -15.56 -5.14
N ARG A 104 7.06 -16.45 -6.12
CA ARG A 104 7.16 -17.91 -5.92
C ARG A 104 8.56 -18.31 -5.45
N SER A 105 9.62 -17.72 -6.00
CA SER A 105 11.01 -17.98 -5.60
C SER A 105 11.23 -17.60 -4.13
N LEU A 106 10.85 -16.37 -3.75
CA LEU A 106 10.97 -15.85 -2.38
C LEU A 106 10.29 -16.75 -1.32
N ILE A 107 9.11 -17.31 -1.63
CA ILE A 107 8.35 -18.14 -0.68
C ILE A 107 8.64 -19.64 -0.77
N ALA A 108 9.40 -20.12 -1.77
CA ALA A 108 9.60 -21.55 -2.03
C ALA A 108 10.24 -22.29 -0.84
N GLY A 109 11.07 -21.60 -0.05
CA GLY A 109 11.74 -22.13 1.14
C GLY A 109 10.95 -22.03 2.45
N VAL A 110 9.69 -21.57 2.45
CA VAL A 110 8.91 -21.27 3.66
C VAL A 110 7.50 -21.89 3.60
N PRO A 111 7.07 -22.67 4.61
CA PRO A 111 5.69 -23.16 4.70
C PRO A 111 4.70 -21.99 4.74
N ASN A 112 3.93 -21.79 3.67
CA ASN A 112 3.02 -20.67 3.53
C ASN A 112 1.55 -21.13 3.40
N HIS A 113 0.76 -20.81 4.42
CA HIS A 113 -0.70 -20.97 4.41
C HIS A 113 -1.36 -19.59 4.28
N PHE A 114 -1.25 -18.99 3.09
CA PHE A 114 -2.05 -17.83 2.73
C PHE A 114 -3.53 -18.25 2.64
N LEU A 115 -4.40 -17.60 3.42
CA LEU A 115 -5.83 -17.92 3.48
C LEU A 115 -6.63 -16.94 2.60
N PRO A 116 -7.61 -17.39 1.80
CA PRO A 116 -8.52 -16.49 1.10
C PRO A 116 -9.23 -15.54 2.08
N GLY A 117 -9.15 -14.22 1.84
CA GLY A 117 -9.60 -13.21 2.80
C GLY A 117 -8.68 -13.06 4.02
N SER A 118 -7.38 -12.88 3.77
CA SER A 118 -6.39 -12.52 4.80
C SER A 118 -5.32 -11.56 4.28
N LEU A 119 -4.63 -10.92 5.23
CA LEU A 119 -3.41 -10.16 5.00
C LEU A 119 -2.23 -10.96 5.55
N SER A 120 -1.19 -11.16 4.75
CA SER A 120 0.06 -11.80 5.20
C SER A 120 1.23 -10.85 5.04
N TRP A 121 1.93 -10.55 6.12
CA TRP A 121 3.22 -9.87 6.09
C TRP A 121 4.32 -10.85 5.69
N ILE A 122 5.18 -10.44 4.76
CA ILE A 122 6.38 -11.16 4.34
C ILE A 122 7.58 -10.25 4.65
N VAL A 123 8.26 -10.53 5.75
CA VAL A 123 9.40 -9.74 6.23
C VAL A 123 10.69 -10.34 5.70
N ILE A 124 11.34 -9.62 4.80
CA ILE A 124 12.63 -9.97 4.20
C ILE A 124 13.73 -9.30 5.02
N ARG A 125 14.87 -9.98 5.22
CA ARG A 125 15.99 -9.48 6.05
C ARG A 125 17.22 -9.11 5.23
N ASN A 126 17.43 -9.83 4.13
CA ASN A 126 18.49 -9.67 3.15
C ASN A 126 18.09 -10.47 1.90
N ALA A 127 18.68 -10.18 0.74
CA ALA A 127 18.59 -11.07 -0.40
C ALA A 127 19.16 -12.47 -0.02
N GLY A 128 18.46 -13.54 -0.41
CA GLY A 128 18.81 -14.93 -0.07
C GLY A 128 18.47 -15.39 1.36
N ASP A 129 18.05 -14.51 2.26
CA ASP A 129 17.66 -14.90 3.63
C ASP A 129 16.21 -15.42 3.66
N ARG A 130 15.90 -16.43 4.50
CA ARG A 130 14.52 -16.97 4.54
C ARG A 130 13.55 -15.92 5.10
N PRO A 131 12.50 -15.51 4.37
CA PRO A 131 11.57 -14.51 4.86
C PRO A 131 10.72 -15.04 6.02
N ILE A 132 10.33 -14.15 6.92
CA ILE A 132 9.33 -14.45 7.96
C ILE A 132 7.95 -14.18 7.35
N ILE A 133 7.02 -15.14 7.45
CA ILE A 133 5.63 -14.93 7.07
C ILE A 133 4.78 -14.85 8.34
N MET A 134 3.96 -13.80 8.46
CA MET A 134 3.01 -13.60 9.56
C MET A 134 1.62 -13.34 8.96
N ASN A 135 0.63 -14.13 9.36
CA ASN A 135 -0.76 -13.97 8.91
C ASN A 135 -1.56 -13.13 9.91
N GLU A 136 -2.31 -12.16 9.42
CA GLU A 136 -3.31 -11.41 10.18
C GLU A 136 -4.69 -12.08 10.01
N GLU A 137 -5.15 -12.74 11.05
CA GLU A 137 -6.48 -13.36 11.08
C GLU A 137 -7.56 -12.31 11.32
N GLY A 138 -8.35 -11.99 10.29
CA GLY A 138 -9.48 -11.06 10.37
C GLY A 138 -9.59 -10.05 9.22
N VAL A 139 -8.61 -9.95 8.32
CA VAL A 139 -8.62 -9.01 7.19
C VAL A 139 -9.48 -9.56 6.03
N VAL A 140 -10.81 -9.51 6.20
CA VAL A 140 -11.78 -10.00 5.21
C VAL A 140 -11.87 -9.05 4.01
N THR A 141 -11.24 -9.43 2.91
CA THR A 141 -11.47 -8.83 1.60
C THR A 141 -12.84 -9.26 1.03
N PRO A 142 -13.64 -8.37 0.42
CA PRO A 142 -14.99 -8.72 -0.06
C PRO A 142 -15.02 -9.80 -1.16
N ASP A 143 -13.93 -9.93 -1.91
CA ASP A 143 -13.71 -10.86 -3.01
C ASP A 143 -12.88 -12.10 -2.59
N ARG A 144 -12.54 -12.21 -1.30
CA ARG A 144 -11.67 -13.26 -0.72
C ARG A 144 -10.25 -13.27 -1.31
N SER A 145 -9.81 -12.20 -1.95
CA SER A 145 -8.42 -12.03 -2.37
C SER A 145 -7.47 -11.99 -1.16
N ILE A 146 -6.23 -12.43 -1.39
CA ILE A 146 -5.13 -12.49 -0.43
C ILE A 146 -4.30 -11.24 -0.62
N ILE A 147 -4.11 -10.44 0.44
CA ILE A 147 -3.18 -9.30 0.41
C ILE A 147 -1.85 -9.76 0.99
N LEU A 148 -0.75 -9.54 0.28
CA LEU A 148 0.60 -9.76 0.78
C LEU A 148 1.29 -8.41 0.97
N ALA A 149 1.78 -8.13 2.18
CA ALA A 149 2.59 -6.95 2.47
C ALA A 149 4.07 -7.35 2.54
N LEU A 150 4.86 -6.90 1.58
CA LEU A 150 6.32 -7.08 1.56
C LEU A 150 6.99 -5.96 2.37
N LEU A 151 7.77 -6.37 3.37
CA LEU A 151 8.60 -5.49 4.17
C LEU A 151 10.05 -6.00 4.12
N ASP A 152 10.86 -5.48 3.21
CA ASP A 152 12.31 -5.66 3.33
C ASP A 152 12.87 -4.70 4.39
N ARG A 153 13.61 -5.28 5.33
CA ARG A 153 14.30 -4.61 6.43
C ARG A 153 15.45 -3.74 5.94
N GLN A 154 16.05 -4.03 4.78
CA GLN A 154 17.12 -3.20 4.18
C GLN A 154 16.55 -2.10 3.29
N SER A 155 15.48 -2.38 2.54
CA SER A 155 14.62 -1.36 1.91
C SER A 155 13.76 -0.57 2.91
N ARG A 156 14.18 -0.46 4.19
CA ARG A 156 13.78 0.67 5.02
C ARG A 156 14.32 1.92 4.36
N THR A 157 13.48 2.56 3.54
CA THR A 157 13.73 3.87 2.97
C THR A 157 14.20 4.80 4.08
N GLY A 158 15.38 5.39 3.88
CA GLY A 158 15.91 6.39 4.80
C GLY A 158 14.87 7.50 5.02
N PRO A 159 14.85 8.12 6.21
CA PRO A 159 13.83 9.11 6.58
C PRO A 159 13.62 10.13 5.45
N ASN A 160 12.36 10.26 5.00
CA ASN A 160 12.00 10.94 3.76
C ASN A 160 12.73 12.30 3.64
N PRO A 161 13.55 12.53 2.59
CA PRO A 161 14.34 13.76 2.46
C PRO A 161 13.50 15.03 2.53
N GLU A 162 12.30 15.02 1.94
CA GLU A 162 11.38 16.16 2.02
C GLU A 162 10.82 16.35 3.43
N THR A 163 10.44 15.26 4.11
CA THR A 163 9.91 15.31 5.48
C THR A 163 10.97 15.82 6.46
N LEU A 164 12.24 15.44 6.31
CA LEU A 164 13.34 16.02 7.09
C LEU A 164 13.54 17.52 6.84
N GLN A 165 13.50 17.96 5.59
CA GLN A 165 13.62 19.38 5.25
C GLN A 165 12.47 20.22 5.83
N LYS A 166 11.24 19.71 5.71
CA LYS A 166 10.03 20.37 6.24
C LYS A 166 9.98 20.36 7.78
N MET A 167 10.45 19.30 8.43
CA MET A 167 10.38 19.14 9.89
C MET A 167 11.48 19.88 10.66
N PHE A 168 12.70 19.98 10.10
CA PHE A 168 13.86 20.56 10.80
C PHE A 168 14.49 21.77 10.07
N GLY A 169 13.93 22.22 8.95
CA GLY A 169 14.52 23.30 8.15
C GLY A 169 15.91 22.96 7.60
N LEU A 170 16.16 21.69 7.26
CA LEU A 170 17.44 21.25 6.69
C LEU A 170 17.64 21.81 5.28
N THR A 171 18.87 22.17 4.95
CA THR A 171 19.31 22.36 3.57
C THR A 171 19.52 21.01 2.88
N GLY A 172 19.60 20.99 1.55
CA GLY A 172 19.91 19.77 0.79
C GLY A 172 21.24 19.10 1.22
N ALA A 173 22.25 19.89 1.59
CA ALA A 173 23.53 19.38 2.08
C ALA A 173 23.41 18.71 3.47
N GLU A 174 22.73 19.36 4.42
CA GLU A 174 22.44 18.78 5.74
C GLU A 174 21.55 17.54 5.62
N THR A 175 20.61 17.52 4.68
CA THR A 175 19.73 16.37 4.40
C THR A 175 20.54 15.19 3.86
N HIS A 176 21.40 15.40 2.86
CA HIS A 176 22.29 14.36 2.34
C HIS A 176 23.22 13.80 3.43
N LEU A 177 23.78 14.68 4.28
CA LEU A 177 24.58 14.26 5.44
C LEU A 177 23.75 13.41 6.42
N ALA A 178 22.56 13.86 6.81
CA ALA A 178 21.67 13.14 7.72
C ALA A 178 21.30 11.74 7.19
N LEU A 179 20.93 11.62 5.92
CA LEU A 179 20.62 10.35 5.26
C LEU A 179 21.79 9.37 5.33
N ARG A 180 23.00 9.82 4.99
CA ARG A 180 24.19 8.96 4.96
C ARG A 180 24.62 8.51 6.35
N LEU A 181 24.47 9.37 7.37
CA LEU A 181 24.65 8.99 8.77
C LEU A 181 23.60 7.98 9.25
N ALA A 182 22.36 8.08 8.77
CA ALA A 182 21.30 7.09 9.05
C ALA A 182 21.54 5.74 8.35
N SER A 183 22.18 5.74 7.17
CA SER A 183 22.69 4.52 6.51
C SER A 183 23.90 3.90 7.21
N GLY A 184 24.52 4.59 8.17
CA GLY A 184 25.65 4.09 8.96
C GLY A 184 27.05 4.52 8.47
N ASP A 185 27.16 5.31 7.38
CA ASP A 185 28.47 5.83 6.92
C ASP A 185 29.14 6.67 8.01
N ALA A 186 30.46 6.54 8.17
CA ALA A 186 31.23 7.40 9.08
C ALA A 186 31.42 8.81 8.49
N PRO A 187 31.42 9.90 9.31
CA PRO A 187 31.61 11.27 8.81
C PRO A 187 32.86 11.50 7.95
N LEU A 188 33.91 10.70 8.15
CA LEU A 188 35.14 10.72 7.35
C LEU A 188 34.93 10.13 5.95
N GLU A 189 34.24 9.00 5.85
CA GLU A 189 33.88 8.36 4.57
C GLU A 189 32.91 9.23 3.77
N ILE A 190 32.00 9.93 4.45
CA ILE A 190 31.12 10.93 3.82
C ILE A 190 31.95 12.10 3.28
N ALA A 191 32.93 12.60 4.03
CA ALA A 191 33.83 13.67 3.56
C ALA A 191 34.57 13.25 2.27
N GLU A 192 35.14 12.04 2.27
CA GLU A 192 35.92 11.52 1.14
C GLU A 192 35.04 11.22 -0.08
N ARG A 193 33.91 10.51 0.10
CA ARG A 193 32.95 10.21 -0.98
C ARG A 193 32.31 11.46 -1.58
N SER A 194 32.03 12.50 -0.78
CA SER A 194 31.50 13.78 -1.26
C SER A 194 32.57 14.80 -1.66
N ARG A 195 33.87 14.46 -1.59
CA ARG A 195 35.01 15.36 -1.87
C ARG A 195 35.00 16.66 -1.05
N LEU A 196 34.48 16.60 0.18
CA LEU A 196 34.41 17.73 1.11
C LEU A 196 35.52 17.67 2.16
N SER A 197 35.93 18.83 2.68
CA SER A 197 36.91 18.86 3.78
C SER A 197 36.30 18.33 5.08
N ARG A 198 37.14 17.74 5.95
CA ARG A 198 36.75 17.33 7.31
C ARG A 198 36.16 18.51 8.11
N THR A 199 36.67 19.72 7.89
CA THR A 199 36.14 20.96 8.47
C THR A 199 34.72 21.26 7.97
N THR A 200 34.46 21.10 6.67
CA THR A 200 33.14 21.31 6.05
C THR A 200 32.10 20.36 6.64
N ILE A 201 32.42 19.06 6.73
CA ILE A 201 31.54 18.06 7.36
C ILE A 201 31.32 18.38 8.85
N ARG A 202 32.36 18.81 9.59
CA ARG A 202 32.21 19.21 11.00
C ARG A 202 31.26 20.41 11.17
N THR A 203 31.32 21.40 10.28
CA THR A 203 30.40 22.55 10.29
C THR A 203 28.97 22.14 9.94
N GLN A 204 28.79 21.27 8.95
CA GLN A 204 27.47 20.73 8.59
C GLN A 204 26.88 19.88 9.72
N LEU A 205 27.69 19.03 10.39
CA LEU A 205 27.29 18.29 11.59
C LEU A 205 26.84 19.23 12.72
N ALA A 206 27.59 20.30 13.00
CA ALA A 206 27.23 21.26 14.05
C ALA A 206 25.88 21.96 13.76
N SER A 207 25.65 22.35 12.50
CA SER A 207 24.36 22.92 12.07
C SER A 207 23.22 21.90 12.16
N LEU A 208 23.46 20.67 11.70
CA LEU A 208 22.49 19.57 11.74
C LEU A 208 22.11 19.18 13.18
N PHE A 209 23.08 19.11 14.09
CA PHE A 209 22.84 18.88 15.52
C PHE A 209 22.03 20.02 16.15
N ALA A 210 22.35 21.28 15.84
CA ALA A 210 21.57 22.43 16.32
C ALA A 210 20.11 22.41 15.81
N LYS A 211 19.89 22.11 14.53
CA LYS A 211 18.54 22.03 13.91
C LYS A 211 17.69 20.84 14.36
N THR A 212 18.31 19.79 14.88
CA THR A 212 17.63 18.57 15.35
C THR A 212 17.60 18.44 16.87
N GLU A 213 18.10 19.44 17.60
CA GLU A 213 18.27 19.47 19.06
C GLU A 213 19.08 18.28 19.64
N THR A 214 19.92 17.65 18.83
CA THR A 214 20.77 16.52 19.21
C THR A 214 22.19 16.96 19.57
N ARG A 215 22.92 16.15 20.34
CA ARG A 215 24.31 16.42 20.78
C ARG A 215 25.30 15.35 20.34
N ARG A 216 24.83 14.18 19.89
CA ARG A 216 25.66 13.05 19.44
C ARG A 216 25.11 12.43 18.15
N GLN A 217 26.00 11.90 17.31
CA GLN A 217 25.61 11.17 16.09
C GLN A 217 24.62 10.02 16.38
N ALA A 218 24.78 9.29 17.49
CA ALA A 218 23.86 8.23 17.87
C ALA A 218 22.45 8.74 18.25
N GLU A 219 22.34 9.94 18.83
CA GLU A 219 21.05 10.57 19.16
C GLU A 219 20.34 11.02 17.87
N LEU A 220 21.10 11.60 16.94
CA LEU A 220 20.62 11.95 15.59
C LEU A 220 20.14 10.71 14.83
N VAL A 221 20.92 9.64 14.76
CA VAL A 221 20.52 8.40 14.07
C VAL A 221 19.29 7.76 14.72
N ALA A 222 19.17 7.79 16.04
CA ALA A 222 17.99 7.31 16.75
C ALA A 222 16.74 8.18 16.49
N LEU A 223 16.88 9.51 16.39
CA LEU A 223 15.80 10.43 16.02
C LEU A 223 15.35 10.18 14.57
N LEU A 224 16.30 10.11 13.64
CA LEU A 224 16.08 9.83 12.22
C LEU A 224 15.37 8.48 12.00
N GLY A 225 15.79 7.42 12.70
CA GLY A 225 15.16 6.09 12.63
C GLY A 225 13.77 5.98 13.29
N ARG A 226 13.35 7.00 14.08
CA ARG A 226 11.96 7.14 14.57
C ARG A 226 11.08 7.90 13.57
N ILE A 227 11.68 8.79 12.78
CA ILE A 227 10.99 9.61 11.77
C ILE A 227 10.83 8.86 10.44
N SER A 228 11.70 7.89 10.13
CA SER A 228 11.54 7.00 8.96
C SER A 228 10.36 6.00 9.07
N VAL A 229 9.45 6.21 10.02
CA VAL A 229 8.16 5.50 10.17
C VAL A 229 6.99 6.42 9.78
N LEU A 230 7.25 7.71 9.57
CA LEU A 230 6.31 8.69 9.03
C LEU A 230 6.50 8.82 7.51
N PRO A 231 5.42 8.99 6.72
CA PRO A 231 5.51 9.30 5.29
C PRO A 231 6.13 10.68 5.02
#